data_AF-A0A5C6RLC0-F1
#
_entry.id   AF-A0A5C6RLC0-F1
#
_cell.length_a   1.000
_cell.length_b   1.000
_cell.length_c   1.000
_cell.angle_alpha   90.00
_cell.angle_beta   90.00
_cell.angle_gamma   90.00
#
_symmetry.space_group_name_H-M   'P 1'
#
loop_
_entity.id
_entity.type
_entity.pdbx_description
1 polymer ?
#
loop_
_entity_poly.entity_id
_entity_poly.type
_entity_poly.pdbx_seq_one_letter_code
_entity_poly.pdbx_strand_id
1 'polypeptide(L)'
;MSKKRFIEGMESIFDALEEEELLSGAEASENAGQKPSPASKKRSSKDFSDDLQAFLQDAFDHSMEQQIQEREQKAAQHAPTSSPGVKKRSRRPMAGLDALIRSTVDPRQEAISPKRPERITISFDPEKLERLKSIARNQRTMLKDVIDQIVAEYLDKNYPGASQE
;
A
#
# COMPACT_ATOMS: atom_id res chain seq x y z
N MET A 1 -25.74 -0.92 1.55
CA MET A 1 -25.24 0.20 2.39
C MET A 1 -24.88 -0.37 3.76
N SER A 2 -23.69 -0.94 3.91
CA SER A 2 -23.33 -1.77 5.08
C SER A 2 -22.06 -1.30 5.81
N LYS A 3 -21.73 -0.01 5.69
CA LYS A 3 -20.47 0.58 6.22
C LYS A 3 -20.56 1.02 7.70
N LYS A 4 -21.58 0.61 8.45
CA LYS A 4 -21.84 1.14 9.82
C LYS A 4 -21.71 0.11 10.94
N ARG A 5 -21.50 -1.17 10.65
CA ARG A 5 -21.46 -2.24 11.68
C ARG A 5 -20.07 -2.52 12.24
N PHE A 6 -19.03 -1.91 11.67
CA PHE A 6 -17.65 -2.12 12.12
C PHE A 6 -17.26 -1.19 13.29
N ILE A 7 -17.83 0.02 13.33
CA ILE A 7 -17.43 1.05 14.30
C ILE A 7 -18.11 0.85 15.66
N GLU A 8 -19.35 0.34 15.66
CA GLU A 8 -20.19 0.18 16.85
C GLU A 8 -19.60 -0.80 17.90
N GLY A 9 -18.74 -1.74 17.48
CA GLY A 9 -18.05 -2.67 18.39
C GLY A 9 -16.68 -2.18 18.89
N MET A 10 -16.08 -1.17 18.23
CA MET A 10 -14.77 -0.63 18.60
C MET A 10 -14.87 0.60 19.51
N GLU A 11 -15.95 1.39 19.41
CA GLU A 11 -16.17 2.57 20.27
C GLU A 11 -16.16 2.21 21.78
N SER A 12 -16.70 1.05 22.17
CA SER A 12 -16.70 0.60 23.57
C SER A 12 -15.29 0.32 24.15
N ILE A 13 -14.28 0.09 23.30
CA ILE A 13 -12.89 -0.11 23.74
C ILE A 13 -12.19 1.23 23.97
N PHE A 14 -12.51 2.23 23.14
CA PHE A 14 -11.97 3.58 23.30
C PHE A 14 -12.62 4.32 24.47
N ASP A 15 -13.94 4.16 24.69
CA ASP A 15 -14.63 4.68 25.89
C ASP A 15 -14.02 4.13 27.20
N ALA A 16 -13.65 2.85 27.23
CA ALA A 16 -13.02 2.23 28.40
C ALA A 16 -11.60 2.76 28.67
N LEU A 17 -10.92 3.28 27.65
CA LEU A 17 -9.57 3.84 27.75
C LEU A 17 -9.62 5.31 28.20
N GLU A 18 -10.66 6.04 27.78
CA GLU A 18 -10.93 7.42 28.20
C GLU A 18 -11.41 7.48 29.67
N GLU A 19 -12.11 6.45 30.17
CA GLU A 19 -12.45 6.31 31.60
C GLU A 19 -11.22 6.01 32.49
N GLU A 20 -10.20 5.28 32.02
CA GLU A 20 -8.98 5.03 32.80
C GLU A 20 -8.02 6.24 32.86
N GLU A 21 -7.97 7.08 31.82
CA GLU A 21 -7.13 8.29 31.82
C GLU A 21 -7.71 9.41 32.71
N LEU A 22 -9.02 9.41 32.95
CA LEU A 22 -9.70 10.35 33.86
C LEU A 22 -9.57 9.99 35.36
N LEU A 23 -9.12 8.78 35.70
CA LEU A 23 -8.99 8.31 37.09
C LEU A 23 -7.59 8.45 37.67
N SER A 24 -6.56 8.78 36.87
CA SER A 24 -5.18 8.94 37.36
C SER A 24 -4.73 10.39 37.57
N GLY A 25 -5.62 11.39 37.45
CA GLY A 25 -5.21 12.78 37.39
C GLY A 25 -6.24 13.82 37.81
N ALA A 26 -6.81 13.74 39.01
CA ALA A 26 -7.28 14.93 39.72
C ALA A 26 -7.67 14.60 41.16
N GLU A 27 -7.00 15.25 42.12
CA GLU A 27 -7.56 15.45 43.44
C GLU A 27 -8.75 16.44 43.40
N ALA A 28 -9.66 16.24 44.36
CA ALA A 28 -10.65 17.18 44.91
C ALA A 28 -12.13 17.16 44.41
N SER A 29 -12.97 16.79 45.37
CA SER A 29 -14.31 17.30 45.75
C SER A 29 -15.61 16.89 45.02
N GLU A 30 -16.49 16.35 45.87
CA GLU A 30 -17.95 16.59 46.00
C GLU A 30 -19.00 15.80 45.18
N ASN A 31 -19.69 14.91 45.92
CA ASN A 31 -21.14 14.66 45.98
C ASN A 31 -22.02 14.89 44.74
N ALA A 32 -22.64 13.81 44.23
CA ALA A 32 -24.10 13.62 44.21
C ALA A 32 -24.47 12.28 43.53
N GLY A 33 -25.41 11.54 44.13
CA GLY A 33 -25.71 10.15 43.75
C GLY A 33 -26.50 9.93 42.47
N GLN A 34 -26.47 8.68 41.99
CA GLN A 34 -27.50 8.08 41.14
C GLN A 34 -27.51 6.54 41.26
N LYS A 35 -28.70 5.98 41.00
CA LYS A 35 -29.26 4.66 41.34
C LYS A 35 -28.50 3.44 40.77
N PRO A 36 -28.68 2.23 41.35
CA PRO A 36 -28.05 1.02 40.83
C PRO A 36 -28.74 0.53 39.55
N SER A 37 -28.04 0.62 38.42
CA SER A 37 -28.40 -0.06 37.17
C SER A 37 -27.63 -1.40 37.06
N PRO A 38 -28.12 -2.37 36.26
CA PRO A 38 -27.99 -3.78 36.55
C PRO A 38 -26.55 -4.25 36.39
N ALA A 39 -26.14 -5.15 37.30
CA ALA A 39 -24.82 -5.77 37.36
C ALA A 39 -24.21 -5.96 35.97
N SER A 40 -23.27 -5.09 35.61
CA SER A 40 -22.35 -5.34 34.51
C SER A 40 -21.64 -6.62 34.88
N LYS A 41 -22.02 -7.71 34.20
CA LYS A 41 -21.31 -8.98 34.32
C LYS A 41 -19.87 -8.64 33.99
N LYS A 42 -18.99 -8.66 35.01
CA LYS A 42 -17.55 -8.58 34.84
C LYS A 42 -17.20 -9.69 33.85
N ARG A 43 -17.06 -9.33 32.57
CA ARG A 43 -16.60 -10.26 31.55
C ARG A 43 -15.15 -10.48 31.90
N SER A 44 -14.92 -11.62 32.54
CA SER A 44 -13.63 -12.18 32.88
C SER A 44 -12.65 -11.85 31.75
N SER A 45 -11.63 -11.03 32.04
CA SER A 45 -10.54 -10.66 31.12
C SER A 45 -9.72 -11.86 30.65
N LYS A 46 -10.08 -13.09 31.05
CA LYS A 46 -9.46 -14.34 30.61
C LYS A 46 -10.04 -14.87 29.30
N ASP A 47 -11.20 -14.40 28.87
CA ASP A 47 -11.88 -14.93 27.69
C ASP A 47 -11.53 -14.15 26.42
N PHE A 48 -10.71 -13.10 26.52
CA PHE A 48 -10.32 -12.28 25.35
C PHE A 48 -9.50 -13.08 24.33
N SER A 49 -8.62 -13.97 24.78
CA SER A 49 -7.83 -14.81 23.88
C SER A 49 -8.70 -15.85 23.17
N ASP A 50 -9.70 -16.39 23.87
CA ASP A 50 -10.65 -17.35 23.32
C ASP A 50 -11.62 -16.68 22.33
N ASP A 51 -12.08 -15.46 22.64
CA ASP A 51 -12.93 -14.65 21.75
C ASP A 51 -12.17 -14.21 20.50
N LEU A 52 -10.88 -13.85 20.65
CA LEU A 52 -10.00 -13.52 19.52
C LEU A 52 -9.71 -14.76 18.66
N GLN A 53 -9.50 -15.93 19.29
CA GLN A 53 -9.33 -17.19 18.57
C GLN A 53 -10.60 -17.59 17.82
N ALA A 54 -11.77 -17.46 18.44
CA ALA A 54 -13.06 -17.70 17.80
C ALA A 54 -13.30 -16.76 16.61
N PHE A 55 -13.00 -15.47 16.77
CA PHE A 55 -13.10 -14.47 15.71
C PHE A 55 -12.16 -14.75 14.54
N LEU A 56 -10.90 -15.09 14.81
CA LEU A 56 -9.94 -15.42 13.75
C LEU A 56 -10.35 -16.69 13.01
N GLN A 57 -10.81 -17.70 13.74
CA GLN A 57 -11.26 -18.96 13.16
C GLN A 57 -12.47 -18.74 12.22
N ASP A 58 -13.46 -17.96 12.66
CA ASP A 58 -14.61 -17.59 11.83
C ASP A 58 -14.20 -16.80 10.56
N ALA A 59 -13.24 -15.87 10.69
CA ALA A 59 -12.71 -15.13 9.56
C ALA A 59 -11.94 -16.03 8.56
N PHE A 60 -11.20 -17.02 9.04
CA PHE A 60 -10.51 -17.99 8.18
C PHE A 60 -11.49 -18.91 7.44
N ASP A 61 -12.48 -19.45 8.16
CA ASP A 61 -13.49 -20.33 7.59
C ASP A 61 -14.31 -19.59 6.51
N HIS A 62 -14.73 -18.36 6.79
CA HIS A 62 -15.44 -17.51 5.82
C HIS A 62 -14.58 -17.19 4.58
N SER A 63 -13.29 -16.92 4.76
CA SER A 63 -12.35 -16.66 3.65
C SER A 63 -12.13 -17.91 2.78
N MET A 64 -12.01 -19.08 3.42
CA MET A 64 -11.82 -20.35 2.73
C MET A 64 -13.07 -20.76 1.96
N GLU A 65 -14.25 -20.62 2.56
CA GLU A 65 -15.53 -20.91 1.91
C GLU A 65 -15.77 -19.99 0.71
N GLN A 66 -15.47 -18.69 0.84
CA GLN A 66 -15.57 -17.74 -0.26
C GLN A 66 -14.60 -18.10 -1.41
N GLN A 67 -13.38 -18.55 -1.10
CA GLN A 67 -12.41 -19.01 -2.10
C GLN A 67 -12.87 -20.30 -2.80
N ILE A 68 -13.51 -21.22 -2.08
CA ILE A 68 -14.05 -22.46 -2.66
C ILE A 68 -15.21 -22.11 -3.60
N GLN A 69 -16.16 -21.27 -3.15
CA GLN A 69 -17.27 -20.82 -4.00
C GLN A 69 -16.79 -20.11 -5.27
N GLU A 70 -15.79 -19.24 -5.19
CA GLU A 70 -15.21 -18.59 -6.39
C GLU A 70 -14.60 -19.59 -7.37
N ARG A 71 -13.98 -20.67 -6.87
CA ARG A 71 -13.41 -21.72 -7.72
C ARG A 71 -14.50 -22.56 -8.38
N GLU A 72 -15.55 -22.90 -7.65
CA GLU A 72 -16.69 -23.66 -8.18
C GLU A 72 -17.46 -22.86 -9.23
N GLN A 73 -17.67 -21.55 -9.00
CA GLN A 73 -18.29 -20.65 -9.98
C GLN A 73 -17.44 -20.50 -11.25
N LYS A 74 -16.10 -20.49 -11.15
CA LYS A 74 -15.20 -20.44 -12.30
C LYS A 74 -15.09 -21.78 -13.03
N ALA A 75 -15.24 -22.91 -12.32
CA ALA A 75 -15.23 -24.24 -12.92
C ALA A 75 -16.50 -24.52 -13.74
N ALA A 76 -17.65 -23.97 -13.34
CA ALA A 76 -18.91 -24.12 -14.06
C ALA A 76 -18.98 -23.31 -15.39
N GLN A 77 -18.08 -22.34 -15.60
CA GLN A 77 -18.13 -21.42 -16.76
C GLN A 77 -17.12 -21.74 -17.88
N HIS A 78 -16.29 -22.78 -17.74
CA HIS A 78 -15.26 -23.10 -18.74
C HIS A 78 -15.28 -24.57 -19.18
N ALA A 79 -15.97 -24.83 -20.30
CA ALA A 79 -15.76 -26.02 -21.11
C ALA A 79 -14.33 -26.03 -21.71
N PRO A 80 -13.67 -27.19 -21.88
CA PRO A 80 -12.24 -27.25 -22.15
C PRO A 80 -11.96 -27.17 -23.65
N THR A 81 -11.40 -26.06 -24.13
CA THR A 81 -10.78 -25.99 -25.46
C THR A 81 -9.27 -25.72 -25.35
N SER A 82 -8.53 -26.77 -25.70
CA SER A 82 -7.20 -26.81 -26.32
C SER A 82 -5.95 -26.20 -25.63
N SER A 83 -4.93 -27.06 -25.62
CA SER A 83 -3.46 -26.84 -25.56
C SER A 83 -2.78 -26.86 -24.17
N PRO A 84 -1.76 -27.74 -23.97
CA PRO A 84 -0.94 -27.76 -22.77
C PRO A 84 0.20 -26.74 -22.92
N GLY A 85 -0.15 -25.46 -23.01
CA GLY A 85 0.82 -24.39 -22.77
C GLY A 85 1.04 -24.30 -21.27
N VAL A 86 2.28 -24.54 -20.80
CA VAL A 86 2.68 -24.42 -19.39
C VAL A 86 2.23 -23.05 -18.86
N LYS A 87 1.10 -23.04 -18.16
CA LYS A 87 0.58 -21.84 -17.49
C LYS A 87 1.63 -21.45 -16.47
N LYS A 88 2.37 -20.37 -16.74
CA LYS A 88 3.23 -19.73 -15.74
C LYS A 88 2.34 -19.47 -14.52
N ARG A 89 2.52 -20.27 -13.46
CA ARG A 89 1.78 -20.10 -12.20
C ARG A 89 1.96 -18.64 -11.82
N SER A 90 0.88 -17.87 -11.83
CA SER A 90 0.89 -16.51 -11.30
C SER A 90 1.38 -16.62 -9.87
N ARG A 91 2.63 -16.21 -9.65
CA ARG A 91 3.27 -16.33 -8.34
C ARG A 91 2.48 -15.38 -7.45
N ARG A 92 1.81 -15.94 -6.44
CA ARG A 92 1.24 -15.15 -5.35
C ARG A 92 2.31 -14.16 -4.89
N PRO A 93 1.98 -12.89 -4.62
CA PRO A 93 2.96 -11.95 -4.09
C PRO A 93 3.57 -12.58 -2.84
N MET A 94 4.87 -12.84 -2.88
CA MET A 94 5.61 -13.41 -1.76
C MET A 94 5.68 -12.29 -0.72
N ALA A 95 4.95 -12.43 0.39
CA ALA A 95 4.94 -11.48 1.48
C ALA A 95 5.41 -12.17 2.77
N GLY A 96 6.06 -11.41 3.65
CA GLY A 96 6.53 -11.91 4.95
C GLY A 96 7.92 -12.56 4.92
N LEU A 97 8.17 -13.46 5.88
CA LEU A 97 9.48 -14.07 6.14
C LEU A 97 10.06 -14.80 4.92
N ASP A 98 9.22 -15.45 4.12
CA ASP A 98 9.65 -16.19 2.93
C ASP A 98 10.22 -15.26 1.84
N ALA A 99 9.77 -13.99 1.79
CA ALA A 99 10.37 -12.96 0.95
C ALA A 99 11.78 -12.57 1.44
N LEU A 100 11.95 -12.45 2.77
CA LEU A 100 13.23 -12.09 3.40
C LEU A 100 14.27 -13.22 3.32
N ILE A 101 13.85 -14.46 3.53
CA ILE A 101 14.74 -15.64 3.40
C ILE A 101 15.24 -15.73 1.96
N ARG A 102 14.38 -15.50 0.98
CA ARG A 102 14.78 -15.60 -0.43
C ARG A 102 15.65 -14.44 -0.89
N SER A 103 15.41 -13.22 -0.42
CA SER A 103 16.28 -12.07 -0.71
C SER A 103 17.68 -12.22 -0.12
N THR A 104 17.81 -12.96 1.00
CA THR A 104 19.10 -13.20 1.65
C THR A 104 19.83 -14.43 1.09
N VAL A 105 19.11 -15.46 0.65
CA VAL A 105 19.70 -16.69 0.05
C VAL A 105 20.07 -16.50 -1.41
N ASP A 106 19.24 -15.79 -2.19
CA ASP A 106 19.54 -15.38 -3.55
C ASP A 106 19.59 -13.84 -3.58
N PRO A 107 20.75 -13.19 -3.35
CA PRO A 107 20.91 -11.75 -3.55
C PRO A 107 20.87 -11.46 -5.05
N ARG A 108 19.72 -11.66 -5.66
CA ARG A 108 19.41 -11.17 -6.99
C ARG A 108 19.38 -9.68 -6.80
N GLN A 109 20.51 -9.03 -7.16
CA GLN A 109 20.69 -7.59 -7.21
C GLN A 109 19.33 -6.97 -7.45
N GLU A 110 18.77 -6.31 -6.42
CA GLU A 110 17.52 -5.60 -6.57
C GLU A 110 17.74 -4.73 -7.79
N ALA A 111 17.07 -5.08 -8.88
CA ALA A 111 17.29 -4.43 -10.15
C ALA A 111 17.00 -2.97 -9.86
N ILE A 112 18.06 -2.15 -9.84
CA ILE A 112 18.01 -0.70 -9.67
C ILE A 112 16.88 -0.29 -10.60
N SER A 113 15.72 -0.01 -10.01
CA SER A 113 14.52 0.16 -10.80
C SER A 113 14.83 1.31 -11.74
N PRO A 114 14.65 1.18 -13.07
CA PRO A 114 15.00 2.25 -13.99
C PRO A 114 14.32 3.50 -13.48
N LYS A 115 15.14 4.48 -13.05
CA LYS A 115 14.67 5.69 -12.39
C LYS A 115 13.62 6.28 -13.30
N ARG A 116 12.37 6.35 -12.82
CA ARG A 116 11.26 6.82 -13.64
C ARG A 116 11.60 8.24 -14.12
N PRO A 117 11.34 8.57 -15.38
CA PRO A 117 11.64 9.91 -15.88
C PRO A 117 10.86 10.92 -15.04
N GLU A 118 11.60 11.77 -14.33
CA GLU A 118 11.04 12.86 -13.54
C GLU A 118 10.71 14.02 -14.48
N ARG A 119 9.50 14.57 -14.35
CA ARG A 119 9.06 15.67 -15.22
C ARG A 119 9.64 16.98 -14.70
N ILE A 120 10.47 17.62 -15.53
CA ILE A 120 11.08 18.92 -15.23
C ILE A 120 10.39 19.99 -16.09
N THR A 121 10.05 21.12 -15.47
CA THR A 121 9.54 22.31 -16.16
C THR A 121 10.64 23.36 -16.17
N ILE A 122 11.04 23.82 -17.36
CA ILE A 122 12.11 24.80 -17.55
C ILE A 122 11.52 26.03 -18.23
N SER A 123 11.85 27.23 -17.72
CA SER A 123 11.52 28.49 -18.36
C SER A 123 12.67 28.95 -19.26
N PHE A 124 12.34 29.47 -20.44
CA PHE A 124 13.31 29.98 -21.42
C PHE A 124 12.95 31.40 -21.84
N ASP A 125 13.95 32.19 -22.19
CA ASP A 125 13.75 33.46 -22.86
C ASP A 125 13.07 33.23 -24.23
N PRO A 126 12.13 34.08 -24.64
CA PRO A 126 11.35 33.88 -25.87
C PRO A 126 12.25 33.83 -27.12
N GLU A 127 13.29 34.66 -27.18
CA GLU A 127 14.23 34.69 -28.30
C GLU A 127 15.02 33.38 -28.46
N LYS A 128 15.44 32.78 -27.35
CA LYS A 128 16.17 31.50 -27.34
C LYS A 128 15.25 30.35 -27.73
N LEU A 129 13.98 30.41 -27.32
CA LEU A 129 12.97 29.42 -27.68
C LEU A 129 12.68 29.40 -29.18
N GLU A 130 12.62 30.56 -29.83
CA GLU A 130 12.43 30.65 -31.28
C GLU A 130 13.60 30.04 -32.05
N ARG A 131 14.83 30.28 -31.60
CA ARG A 131 16.04 29.66 -32.17
C ARG A 131 16.03 28.15 -32.00
N LEU A 132 15.65 27.63 -30.83
CA LEU A 132 15.54 26.19 -30.62
C LEU A 132 14.46 25.57 -31.51
N LYS A 133 13.33 26.25 -31.69
CA LYS A 133 12.26 25.81 -32.61
C LYS A 133 12.72 25.76 -34.06
N SER A 134 13.52 26.72 -34.52
CA SER A 134 14.03 26.72 -35.90
C SER A 134 15.03 25.58 -36.11
N ILE A 135 15.91 25.32 -35.14
CA ILE A 135 16.85 24.19 -35.17
C ILE A 135 16.08 22.86 -35.21
N ALA A 136 15.09 22.68 -34.33
CA ALA A 136 14.27 21.46 -34.30
C ALA A 136 13.55 21.21 -35.63
N ARG A 137 13.00 22.26 -36.26
CA ARG A 137 12.36 22.16 -37.59
C ARG A 137 13.34 21.74 -38.67
N ASN A 138 14.55 22.32 -38.67
CA ASN A 138 15.59 22.00 -39.65
C ASN A 138 16.08 20.56 -39.50
N GLN A 139 16.23 20.09 -38.26
CA GLN A 139 16.69 18.73 -37.94
C GLN A 139 15.58 17.67 -37.99
N ARG A 140 14.31 18.08 -38.16
CA ARG A 140 13.11 17.21 -38.11
C ARG A 140 13.02 16.38 -36.81
N THR A 141 13.52 16.95 -35.71
CA THR A 141 13.51 16.35 -34.37
C THR A 141 12.53 17.09 -33.46
N MET A 142 12.19 16.48 -32.33
CA MET A 142 11.35 17.16 -31.34
C MET A 142 12.18 18.16 -30.55
N LEU A 143 11.53 19.24 -30.09
CA LEU A 143 12.19 20.27 -29.27
C LEU A 143 12.82 19.67 -28.01
N LYS A 144 12.18 18.66 -27.40
CA LYS A 144 12.71 17.94 -26.24
C LYS A 144 14.07 17.28 -26.54
N ASP A 145 14.22 16.66 -27.71
CA ASP A 145 15.42 15.91 -28.06
C ASP A 145 16.62 16.85 -28.28
N VAL A 146 16.35 18.04 -28.84
CA VAL A 146 17.36 19.11 -28.98
C VAL A 146 17.78 19.65 -27.61
N ILE A 147 16.83 19.82 -26.69
CA ILE A 147 17.13 20.26 -25.32
C ILE A 147 17.94 19.18 -24.60
N ASP A 148 17.58 17.90 -24.73
CA ASP A 148 18.29 16.78 -24.10
C ASP A 148 19.74 16.71 -24.57
N GLN A 149 20.01 16.94 -25.86
CA GLN A 149 21.37 17.00 -26.41
C GLN A 149 22.18 18.16 -25.82
N ILE A 150 21.60 19.36 -25.74
CA ILE A 150 22.28 20.54 -25.18
C ILE A 150 22.57 20.33 -23.70
N VAL A 151 21.63 19.75 -22.96
CA VAL A 151 21.81 19.44 -21.53
C VAL A 151 22.88 18.37 -21.35
N ALA A 152 22.87 17.31 -22.16
CA ALA A 152 23.91 16.27 -22.12
C ALA A 152 25.31 16.86 -22.37
N GLU A 153 25.46 17.66 -23.44
CA GLU A 153 26.74 18.32 -23.75
C GLU A 153 27.18 19.28 -22.63
N TYR A 154 26.23 20.01 -22.03
CA TYR A 154 26.51 20.90 -20.90
C TYR A 154 26.95 20.11 -19.65
N LEU A 155 26.34 18.96 -19.39
CA LEU A 155 26.69 18.09 -18.27
C LEU A 155 28.07 17.46 -18.49
N ASP A 156 28.36 16.93 -19.67
CA ASP A 156 29.66 16.33 -19.97
C ASP A 156 30.79 17.37 -19.85
N LYS A 157 30.53 18.61 -20.27
CA LYS A 157 31.51 19.70 -20.19
C LYS A 157 31.77 20.19 -18.76
N ASN A 158 30.74 20.29 -17.92
CA ASN A 158 30.86 20.88 -16.58
C ASN A 158 30.96 19.85 -15.45
N TYR A 159 30.50 18.62 -15.68
CA TYR A 159 30.44 17.53 -14.71
C TYR A 159 30.90 16.20 -15.36
N PRO A 160 32.18 16.09 -15.76
CA PRO A 160 32.71 14.94 -16.51
C PRO A 160 32.68 13.58 -15.77
N GLY A 161 32.13 13.51 -14.55
CA GLY A 161 32.00 12.29 -13.75
C GLY A 161 30.56 11.83 -13.48
N ALA A 162 29.53 12.58 -13.92
CA ALA A 162 28.13 12.26 -13.60
C ALA A 162 27.51 11.17 -14.51
N SER A 163 28.15 10.84 -15.63
CA SER A 163 27.60 9.92 -16.64
C SER A 163 27.92 8.43 -16.39
N GLN A 164 28.54 8.08 -15.24
CA GLN A 164 28.93 6.70 -14.92
C GLN A 164 28.12 6.01 -13.80
N GLU A 165 27.11 6.66 -13.21
CA GLU A 165 26.19 6.02 -12.24
C GLU A 165 24.81 5.72 -12.81
#